data_AF-R0IBF8-F1
#
_entry.id   AF-R0IBF8-F1
#
_cell.length_a   1.000
_cell.length_b   1.000
_cell.length_c   1.000
_cell.angle_alpha   90.00
_cell.angle_beta   90.00
_cell.angle_gamma   90.00
#
_symmetry.space_group_name_H-M   'P 1'
#
loop_
_entity.id
_entity.type
_entity.pdbx_description
1 polymer ?
#
loop_
_entity_poly.entity_id
_entity_poly.type
_entity_poly.pdbx_seq_one_letter_code
_entity_poly.pdbx_strand_id
1 'polypeptide(L)'
;MKGSCPKQVVFTCAILLIFIVAQENRVAAEEPCDPMQLSPCLDTIQKGSYPSNLCCKKVREQKHCVCQYLRNPNFKSFLNSPNAKKIATECDCPYPKC
;
A
#
# COMPACT_ATOMS: atom_id res chain seq x y z
N MET A 1 -45.85 27.71 23.16
CA MET A 1 -45.10 27.47 21.92
C MET A 1 -43.67 27.92 22.16
N LYS A 2 -42.71 26.99 22.24
CA LYS A 2 -41.33 27.27 22.66
C LYS A 2 -40.57 27.89 21.48
N GLY A 3 -40.31 29.19 21.55
CA GLY A 3 -39.51 29.93 20.58
C GLY A 3 -38.07 29.44 20.62
N SER A 4 -37.68 28.68 19.61
CA SER A 4 -36.29 28.25 19.44
C SER A 4 -35.48 29.44 18.91
N CYS A 5 -34.49 29.87 19.69
CA CYS A 5 -33.64 31.00 19.36
C CYS A 5 -32.76 30.63 18.15
N PRO A 6 -32.67 31.47 17.11
CA PRO A 6 -31.96 31.14 15.85
C PRO A 6 -30.49 30.75 16.06
N LYS A 7 -29.89 31.20 17.17
CA LYS A 7 -28.51 30.89 17.57
C LYS A 7 -28.26 29.39 17.79
N GLN A 8 -29.26 28.64 18.25
CA GLN A 8 -29.12 27.21 18.56
C GLN A 8 -29.16 26.34 17.29
N VAL A 9 -29.89 26.78 16.26
CA VAL A 9 -29.95 26.11 14.96
C VAL A 9 -28.66 26.33 14.17
N VAL A 10 -28.08 27.54 14.24
CA VAL A 10 -26.79 27.84 13.59
C VAL A 10 -25.65 27.01 14.21
N PHE A 11 -25.63 26.88 15.54
CA PHE A 11 -24.59 26.12 16.24
C PHE A 11 -24.62 24.63 15.91
N THR A 12 -25.83 24.05 15.78
CA THR A 12 -26.02 22.64 15.43
C THR A 12 -25.63 22.34 13.98
N CYS A 13 -25.98 23.22 13.03
CA CYS A 13 -25.53 23.09 11.64
C CYS A 13 -24.01 23.23 11.48
N ALA A 14 -23.38 24.15 12.22
CA ALA A 14 -21.93 24.34 12.17
C ALA A 14 -21.17 23.10 12.69
N ILE A 15 -21.65 22.47 13.76
CA ILE A 15 -21.06 21.24 14.30
C ILE A 15 -21.20 20.08 13.29
N LEU A 16 -22.38 19.92 12.68
CA LEU A 16 -22.64 18.90 11.65
C LEU A 16 -21.70 19.04 10.45
N LEU A 17 -21.43 20.25 9.99
CA LEU A 17 -20.51 20.50 8.88
C LEU A 17 -19.04 20.16 9.24
N ILE A 18 -18.61 20.43 10.47
CA ILE A 18 -17.26 20.10 10.95
C ILE A 18 -17.06 18.57 11.02
N PHE A 19 -18.08 17.81 11.43
CA PHE A 19 -18.00 16.33 11.47
C PHE A 19 -17.92 15.70 10.07
N ILE A 20 -18.54 16.29 9.06
CA ILE A 20 -18.48 15.79 7.68
C ILE A 20 -17.09 16.00 7.07
N VAL A 21 -16.43 17.12 7.36
CA VAL A 21 -15.09 17.45 6.85
C VAL A 21 -13.98 16.62 7.52
N ALA A 22 -14.17 16.18 8.77
CA ALA A 22 -13.17 15.39 9.50
C ALA A 22 -12.98 13.94 9.00
N GLN A 23 -13.81 13.47 8.06
CA GLN A 23 -13.75 12.12 7.51
C GLN A 23 -12.85 11.97 6.28
N GLU A 24 -12.41 13.07 5.66
CA GLU A 24 -11.59 13.05 4.45
C GLU A 24 -10.13 13.39 4.75
N ASN A 25 -9.40 12.46 5.39
CA ASN A 25 -7.96 12.26 5.15
C ASN A 25 -7.40 11.15 6.03
N ARG A 26 -7.98 9.95 5.97
CA ARG A 26 -7.22 8.75 6.30
C ARG A 26 -6.35 8.39 5.10
N VAL A 27 -5.36 9.23 4.79
CA VAL A 27 -4.18 8.74 4.07
C VAL A 27 -3.52 7.81 5.06
N ALA A 28 -3.87 6.52 4.96
CA ALA A 28 -3.09 5.48 5.61
C ALA A 28 -1.64 5.77 5.23
N ALA A 29 -0.77 5.96 6.22
CA ALA A 29 0.65 6.10 5.96
C ALA A 29 1.08 4.82 5.25
N GLU A 30 1.10 4.84 3.92
CA GLU A 30 1.70 3.79 3.13
C GLU A 30 3.18 3.80 3.52
N GLU A 31 3.70 2.65 3.95
CA GLU A 31 5.14 2.46 4.05
C GLU A 31 5.74 2.93 2.72
N PRO A 32 6.76 3.81 2.74
CA PRO A 32 7.31 4.34 1.51
C PRO A 32 7.75 3.18 0.63
N CYS A 33 7.36 3.22 -0.64
CA CYS A 33 7.75 2.23 -1.63
C CYS A 33 9.26 2.28 -1.85
N ASP A 34 9.98 1.48 -1.08
CA ASP A 34 11.43 1.38 -1.14
C ASP A 34 11.86 -0.04 -1.57
N PRO A 35 12.35 -0.20 -2.82
CA PRO A 35 12.84 -1.48 -3.30
C PRO A 35 14.06 -1.98 -2.52
N MET A 36 14.80 -1.12 -1.80
CA MET A 36 15.94 -1.55 -0.98
C MET A 36 15.51 -2.44 0.21
N GLN A 37 14.28 -2.31 0.68
CA GLN A 37 13.74 -3.21 1.70
C GLN A 37 13.56 -4.66 1.20
N LEU A 38 13.64 -4.91 -0.12
CA LEU A 38 13.66 -6.25 -0.71
C LEU A 38 15.07 -6.88 -0.76
N SER A 39 16.07 -6.24 -0.16
CA SER A 39 17.42 -6.80 -0.01
C SER A 39 17.48 -8.24 0.55
N PRO A 40 16.58 -8.69 1.46
CA PRO A 40 16.57 -10.09 1.90
C PRO A 40 16.21 -11.11 0.81
N CYS A 41 15.69 -10.65 -0.34
CA CYS A 41 15.39 -11.47 -1.50
C CYS A 41 16.55 -11.59 -2.49
N LEU A 42 17.67 -10.87 -2.27
CA LEU A 42 18.79 -10.81 -3.23
C LEU A 42 19.37 -12.18 -3.54
N ASP A 43 19.51 -13.07 -2.55
CA ASP A 43 19.97 -14.44 -2.78
C ASP A 43 19.04 -15.21 -3.72
N THR A 44 17.72 -15.09 -3.55
CA THR A 44 16.74 -15.72 -4.46
C THR A 44 16.79 -15.09 -5.84
N ILE A 45 16.94 -13.78 -5.93
CA ILE A 45 17.04 -13.06 -7.20
C ILE A 45 18.27 -13.50 -7.99
N GLN A 46 19.44 -13.55 -7.33
CA GLN A 46 20.72 -13.83 -7.97
C GLN A 46 20.97 -15.32 -8.20
N LYS A 47 20.66 -16.16 -7.21
CA LYS A 47 21.02 -17.59 -7.20
C LYS A 47 19.81 -18.50 -7.46
N GLY A 48 18.58 -17.97 -7.49
CA GLY A 48 17.36 -18.77 -7.61
C GLY A 48 17.05 -19.62 -6.37
N SER A 49 17.68 -19.33 -5.23
CA SER A 49 17.46 -20.05 -3.97
C SER A 49 16.04 -19.89 -3.44
N TYR A 50 15.62 -20.75 -2.52
CA TYR A 50 14.31 -20.60 -1.87
C TYR A 50 14.23 -19.26 -1.10
N PRO A 51 13.12 -18.50 -1.19
CA PRO A 51 13.01 -17.22 -0.50
C PRO A 51 12.96 -17.40 1.02
N SER A 52 13.70 -16.53 1.73
CA SER A 52 13.67 -16.50 3.19
C SER A 52 12.31 -16.00 3.70
N ASN A 53 11.96 -16.35 4.94
CA ASN A 53 10.74 -15.83 5.58
C ASN A 53 10.75 -14.28 5.63
N LEU A 54 11.92 -13.69 5.88
CA LEU A 54 12.11 -12.24 5.89
C LEU A 54 11.86 -11.63 4.49
N CYS A 55 12.35 -12.27 3.42
CA CYS A 55 12.04 -11.86 2.05
C CYS A 55 10.53 -11.84 1.81
N CYS A 56 9.83 -12.93 2.10
CA CYS A 56 8.39 -13.01 1.90
C CYS A 56 7.60 -11.98 2.72
N LYS A 57 8.03 -11.72 3.97
CA LYS A 57 7.45 -10.67 4.81
C LYS A 57 7.57 -9.30 4.13
N LYS A 58 8.76 -8.95 3.64
CA LYS A 58 9.02 -7.67 2.96
C LYS A 58 8.27 -7.52 1.64
N VAL A 59 8.17 -8.58 0.85
CA VAL A 59 7.36 -8.58 -0.39
C VAL A 59 5.89 -8.31 -0.07
N ARG A 60 5.36 -8.92 0.99
CA ARG A 60 3.97 -8.75 1.41
C ARG A 60 3.67 -7.33 1.92
N GLU A 61 4.60 -6.75 2.67
CA GLU A 61 4.51 -5.35 3.12
C GLU A 61 4.41 -4.39 1.92
N GLN A 62 5.15 -4.66 0.85
CA GLN A 62 5.19 -3.80 -0.34
C GLN A 62 4.16 -4.15 -1.43
N LYS A 63 3.15 -4.97 -1.14
CA LYS A 63 2.17 -5.39 -2.15
C LYS A 63 1.49 -4.21 -2.86
N HIS A 64 1.23 -3.11 -2.14
CA HIS A 64 0.64 -1.89 -2.70
C HIS A 64 1.57 -1.18 -3.70
N CYS A 65 2.88 -1.29 -3.53
CA CYS A 65 3.89 -0.66 -4.38
C CYS A 65 4.11 -1.40 -5.71
N VAL A 66 3.72 -2.67 -5.82
CA VAL A 66 4.02 -3.50 -7.00
C VAL A 66 3.48 -2.87 -8.28
N CYS A 67 2.30 -2.26 -8.24
CA CYS A 67 1.75 -1.53 -9.39
C CYS A 67 2.62 -0.34 -9.82
N GLN A 68 3.14 0.41 -8.85
CA GLN A 68 4.04 1.53 -9.11
C GLN A 68 5.35 1.05 -9.75
N TYR A 69 5.90 -0.08 -9.27
CA TYR A 69 7.08 -0.70 -9.87
C TYR A 69 6.81 -1.19 -11.30
N LEU A 70 5.65 -1.79 -11.57
CA LEU A 70 5.29 -2.25 -12.92
C LEU A 70 5.13 -1.13 -13.95
N ARG A 71 4.89 0.12 -13.52
CA ARG A 71 4.85 1.29 -14.42
C ARG A 71 6.23 1.67 -14.95
N ASN A 72 7.29 1.36 -14.22
CA ASN A 72 8.65 1.62 -14.67
C ASN A 72 9.15 0.42 -15.51
N PRO A 73 9.55 0.61 -16.78
CA PRO A 73 9.96 -0.49 -17.65
C PRO A 73 11.16 -1.28 -17.12
N ASN A 74 12.08 -0.62 -16.40
CA ASN A 74 13.25 -1.28 -15.81
C ASN A 74 12.84 -2.27 -14.71
N PHE A 75 11.98 -1.83 -13.79
CA PHE A 75 11.43 -2.68 -12.74
C PHE A 75 10.49 -3.74 -13.31
N LYS A 76 9.71 -3.41 -14.35
CA LYS A 76 8.84 -4.37 -15.03
C LYS A 76 9.63 -5.54 -15.62
N SER A 77 10.76 -5.29 -16.27
CA SER A 77 11.63 -6.36 -16.79
C SER A 77 12.12 -7.27 -15.66
N PHE A 78 12.56 -6.67 -14.57
CA PHE A 78 13.03 -7.39 -13.38
C PHE A 78 11.93 -8.25 -12.73
N LEU A 79 10.74 -7.69 -12.51
CA LEU A 79 9.60 -8.41 -11.95
C LEU A 79 9.08 -9.52 -12.88
N ASN A 80 9.32 -9.43 -14.19
CA ASN A 80 8.96 -10.48 -15.13
C ASN A 80 10.00 -11.62 -15.23
N SER A 81 11.15 -11.49 -14.56
CA SER A 81 12.18 -12.52 -14.55
C SER A 81 11.70 -13.82 -13.86
N PRO A 82 12.27 -14.99 -14.21
CA PRO A 82 11.88 -16.27 -13.60
C PRO A 82 12.01 -16.28 -12.08
N ASN A 83 13.10 -15.70 -11.55
CA ASN A 83 13.36 -15.68 -10.11
C ASN A 83 12.41 -14.73 -9.36
N ALA A 84 12.04 -13.59 -9.96
CA ALA A 84 11.04 -12.69 -9.37
C ALA A 84 9.65 -13.34 -9.33
N LYS A 85 9.25 -14.04 -10.41
CA LYS A 85 8.01 -14.81 -10.45
C LYS A 85 8.01 -15.94 -9.42
N LYS A 86 9.14 -16.62 -9.24
CA LYS A 86 9.31 -17.63 -8.19
C LYS A 86 9.06 -17.03 -6.80
N ILE A 87 9.62 -15.86 -6.49
CA ILE A 87 9.34 -15.16 -5.22
C ILE A 87 7.84 -14.89 -5.06
N ALA A 88 7.18 -14.39 -6.11
CA ALA A 88 5.74 -14.11 -6.08
C ALA A 88 4.91 -15.38 -5.79
N THR A 89 5.28 -16.53 -6.35
CA THR A 89 4.61 -17.81 -6.13
C THR A 89 4.91 -18.38 -4.74
N GLU A 90 6.18 -18.50 -4.36
CA GLU A 90 6.62 -19.14 -3.10
C GLU A 90 6.24 -18.30 -1.85
N CYS A 91 6.07 -16.99 -2.00
CA CYS A 91 5.66 -16.10 -0.92
C CYS A 91 4.15 -15.81 -0.88
N ASP A 92 3.34 -16.47 -1.73
CA ASP A 92 1.90 -16.23 -1.90
C ASP A 92 1.54 -14.76 -2.17
N CYS A 93 2.35 -14.10 -3.00
CA CYS A 93 2.21 -12.69 -3.35
C CYS A 93 1.97 -12.54 -4.87
N PRO A 94 0.78 -12.90 -5.37
CA PRO A 94 0.47 -12.79 -6.79
C PRO A 94 0.49 -11.33 -7.24
N TYR A 95 0.95 -11.10 -8.47
CA TYR A 95 0.99 -9.78 -9.07
C TYR A 95 -0.41 -9.16 -9.12
N PRO A 96 -0.61 -7.94 -8.59
CA PRO A 96 -1.88 -7.25 -8.69
C PRO A 96 -2.19 -6.90 -10.15
N LYS A 97 -3.49 -6.82 -10.48
CA LYS A 97 -3.94 -6.19 -11.72
C LYS A 97 -3.87 -4.68 -11.53
N CYS A 98 -2.94 -4.08 -12.24
CA CYS A 98 -2.72 -2.66 -12.42
C CYS A 98 -2.80 -2.40 -13.94
#